data_AF-A0A961TZJ5-F1
#
_entry.id   AF-A0A961TZJ5-F1
#
_cell.length_a   1.000
_cell.length_b   1.000
_cell.length_c   1.000
_cell.angle_alpha   90.00
_cell.angle_beta   90.00
_cell.angle_gamma   90.00
#
_symmetry.space_group_name_H-M   'P 1'
#
loop_
_entity.id
_entity.type
_entity.pdbx_description
1 polymer ?
#
loop_
_entity_poly.entity_id
_entity_poly.type
_entity_poly.pdbx_seq_one_letter_code
_entity_poly.pdbx_strand_id
1 'polypeptide(L)'
;MSDRLPFSARHIGPTPADLRSMLATLGVPSVETLISQTVPKAIRLDRMLDLPEPLGEHDALAELSTKMNENIVLKSFVGTGYHGTLVPPVIQRNLFENPAWYTAYTPYQAEISQGRLELLFHFQTLVAELTGLPVASASLLDEATAVAEAVGIAVRHHRDKRTKIVLANDLHPQTLDVAHTRAEPQGFDISKGDITDDTAALIVSWPDTFGVY
;
A
#
# COMPACT_ATOMS: atom_id res chain seq x y z
N MET A 1 -16.09 -3.38 -38.17
CA MET A 1 -15.32 -3.43 -36.91
C MET A 1 -14.60 -2.11 -36.80
N SER A 2 -14.93 -1.30 -35.79
CA SER A 2 -14.45 0.08 -35.69
C SER A 2 -12.93 0.11 -35.59
N ASP A 3 -12.32 0.97 -36.40
CA ASP A 3 -10.88 1.26 -36.54
C ASP A 3 -10.32 1.89 -35.24
N ARG A 4 -10.33 1.15 -34.13
CA ARG A 4 -9.83 1.60 -32.83
C ARG A 4 -8.44 1.01 -32.58
N LEU A 5 -7.48 1.89 -32.30
CA LEU A 5 -6.13 1.52 -31.87
C LEU A 5 -6.18 0.68 -30.58
N PRO A 6 -5.30 -0.34 -30.42
CA PRO A 6 -5.20 -1.10 -29.18
C PRO A 6 -4.68 -0.23 -28.03
N PHE A 7 -4.99 -0.60 -26.78
CA PHE A 7 -4.51 0.13 -25.59
C PHE A 7 -2.97 0.22 -25.54
N SER A 8 -2.26 -0.80 -26.03
CA SER A 8 -0.80 -0.80 -26.13
C SER A 8 -0.25 0.39 -26.92
N ALA A 9 -0.98 0.90 -27.92
CA ALA A 9 -0.60 2.08 -28.69
C ALA A 9 -0.78 3.40 -27.91
N ARG A 10 -1.52 3.40 -26.79
CA ARG A 10 -1.63 4.53 -25.84
C ARG A 10 -0.61 4.41 -24.71
N HIS A 11 -0.32 3.18 -24.30
CA HIS A 11 0.58 2.89 -23.18
C HIS A 11 2.07 2.95 -23.56
N ILE A 12 2.43 2.44 -24.73
CA ILE A 12 3.82 2.41 -25.21
C ILE A 12 4.12 3.76 -25.88
N GLY A 13 5.01 4.55 -25.26
CA GLY A 13 5.42 5.86 -25.78
C GLY A 13 6.17 5.81 -27.12
N PRO A 14 7.22 5.00 -27.29
CA PRO A 14 8.01 4.96 -28.53
C PRO A 14 7.18 4.52 -29.74
N THR A 15 7.20 5.32 -30.80
CA THR A 15 6.59 4.97 -32.09
C THR A 15 7.46 3.99 -32.87
N PRO A 16 6.95 3.37 -33.95
CA PRO A 16 7.79 2.55 -34.83
C PRO A 16 8.99 3.30 -35.43
N ALA A 17 8.91 4.62 -35.59
CA ALA A 17 10.04 5.42 -36.06
C ALA A 17 11.09 5.63 -34.96
N ASP A 18 10.65 5.92 -33.73
CA ASP A 18 11.53 6.03 -32.57
C ASP A 18 12.26 4.71 -32.31
N LEU A 19 11.53 3.60 -32.39
CA LEU A 19 12.09 2.25 -32.21
C LEU A 19 13.22 1.98 -33.22
N ARG A 20 13.04 2.33 -34.50
CA ARG A 20 14.11 2.19 -35.51
C ARG A 20 15.34 3.04 -35.18
N SER A 21 15.12 4.29 -34.74
CA SER A 21 16.20 5.19 -34.35
C SER A 21 16.98 4.67 -33.13
N MET A 22 16.26 4.18 -32.12
CA MET A 22 16.85 3.59 -30.91
C MET A 22 17.64 2.32 -31.23
N LEU A 23 17.08 1.41 -32.04
CA LEU A 23 17.77 0.19 -32.46
C LEU A 23 19.03 0.48 -33.28
N ALA A 24 18.98 1.47 -34.18
CA ALA A 24 20.15 1.91 -34.95
C ALA A 24 21.25 2.48 -34.04
N THR A 25 20.87 3.27 -33.03
CA THR A 25 21.81 3.82 -32.03
C THR A 25 22.49 2.71 -31.23
N LEU A 26 21.75 1.65 -30.89
CA LEU A 26 22.26 0.47 -30.19
C LEU A 26 23.03 -0.51 -31.10
N GLY A 27 23.00 -0.32 -32.42
CA GLY A 27 23.65 -1.21 -33.38
C GLY A 27 23.01 -2.60 -33.50
N VAL A 28 21.74 -2.74 -33.12
CA VAL A 28 21.01 -4.02 -33.18
C VAL A 28 19.88 -3.97 -34.22
N PRO A 29 19.60 -5.08 -34.94
CA PRO A 29 18.68 -5.06 -36.07
C PRO A 29 17.20 -5.15 -35.68
N SER A 30 16.88 -5.60 -34.46
CA SER A 30 15.50 -5.77 -34.01
C SER A 30 15.38 -5.83 -32.48
N VAL A 31 14.16 -5.62 -31.98
CA VAL A 31 13.83 -5.83 -30.56
C VAL A 31 14.04 -7.29 -30.15
N GLU A 32 13.71 -8.24 -31.02
CA GLU A 32 13.93 -9.66 -30.74
C GLU A 32 15.41 -9.98 -30.54
N THR A 33 16.28 -9.41 -31.39
CA THR A 33 17.74 -9.55 -31.21
C THR A 33 18.20 -8.93 -29.91
N LEU A 34 17.74 -7.72 -29.57
CA LEU A 34 18.06 -7.05 -28.31
C LEU A 34 17.66 -7.90 -27.09
N ILE A 35 16.43 -8.44 -27.09
CA ILE A 35 15.94 -9.31 -26.01
C ILE A 35 16.78 -10.58 -25.93
N SER A 36 17.07 -11.24 -27.06
CA SER A 36 17.84 -12.49 -27.08
C SER A 36 19.29 -12.34 -26.56
N GLN A 37 19.88 -11.16 -26.73
CA GLN A 37 21.22 -10.84 -26.24
C GLN A 37 21.22 -10.40 -24.76
N THR A 38 20.08 -9.90 -24.26
CA THR A 38 19.95 -9.37 -22.90
C THR A 38 19.48 -10.44 -21.91
N VAL A 39 18.48 -11.24 -22.27
CA VAL A 39 17.88 -12.25 -21.40
C VAL A 39 18.56 -13.60 -21.63
N PRO A 40 19.22 -14.20 -20.63
CA PRO A 40 19.84 -15.50 -20.78
C PRO A 40 18.82 -16.58 -21.20
N LYS A 41 19.16 -17.35 -22.24
CA LYS A 41 18.28 -18.38 -22.80
C LYS A 41 17.80 -19.39 -21.75
N ALA A 42 18.63 -19.73 -20.77
CA ALA A 42 18.30 -20.71 -19.73
C ALA A 42 17.09 -20.32 -18.85
N ILE A 43 16.73 -19.03 -18.80
CA ILE A 43 15.58 -18.53 -18.02
C ILE A 43 14.53 -17.85 -18.90
N ARG A 44 14.71 -17.84 -20.23
CA ARG A 44 13.76 -17.22 -21.16
C ARG A 44 12.54 -18.13 -21.29
N LEU A 45 11.36 -17.54 -21.25
CA LEU A 45 10.11 -18.25 -21.49
C LEU A 45 9.94 -18.52 -22.99
N ASP A 46 9.94 -19.79 -23.39
CA ASP A 46 9.88 -20.23 -24.80
C ASP A 46 8.43 -20.41 -25.33
N ARG A 47 7.45 -19.86 -24.62
CA ARG A 47 6.04 -19.87 -25.03
C ARG A 47 5.39 -18.52 -24.74
N MET A 48 4.28 -18.24 -25.42
CA MET A 48 3.44 -17.11 -25.06
C MET A 48 2.87 -17.29 -23.64
N LEU A 49 2.51 -16.17 -23.01
CA LEU A 49 1.70 -16.20 -21.79
C LEU A 49 0.31 -16.73 -22.15
N ASP A 50 -0.22 -17.61 -21.31
CA ASP A 50 -1.58 -18.11 -21.43
C ASP A 50 -2.52 -17.09 -20.77
N LEU A 51 -2.95 -16.11 -21.56
CA LEU A 51 -3.81 -14.99 -21.13
C LEU A 51 -4.99 -14.87 -22.09
N PRO A 52 -6.14 -14.33 -21.63
CA PRO A 52 -7.23 -13.98 -22.51
C PRO A 52 -6.79 -13.00 -23.62
N GLU A 53 -7.51 -13.01 -24.73
CA GLU A 53 -7.31 -12.02 -25.79
C GLU A 53 -7.44 -10.58 -25.25
N PRO A 54 -6.59 -9.65 -25.71
CA PRO A 54 -6.60 -8.29 -25.20
C PRO A 54 -7.90 -7.58 -25.57
N LEU A 55 -8.51 -6.93 -24.58
CA LEU A 55 -9.68 -6.08 -24.78
C LEU A 55 -9.27 -4.63 -25.05
N GLY A 56 -10.14 -3.91 -25.78
CA GLY A 56 -10.06 -2.45 -25.82
C GLY A 56 -10.47 -1.83 -24.49
N GLU A 57 -10.09 -0.57 -24.24
CA GLU A 57 -10.40 0.14 -22.98
C GLU A 57 -11.89 0.10 -22.60
N HIS A 58 -12.77 0.33 -23.58
CA HIS A 58 -14.21 0.32 -23.38
C HIS A 58 -14.74 -1.05 -22.95
N ASP A 59 -14.29 -2.11 -23.63
CA ASP A 59 -14.76 -3.47 -23.39
C ASP A 59 -14.22 -4.00 -22.06
N ALA A 60 -12.98 -3.64 -21.70
CA ALA A 60 -12.39 -3.97 -20.40
C ALA A 60 -13.16 -3.32 -19.23
N LEU A 61 -13.55 -2.05 -19.38
CA LEU A 61 -14.38 -1.36 -18.37
C LEU A 61 -15.79 -1.96 -18.27
N ALA A 62 -16.39 -2.35 -19.41
CA ALA A 62 -17.69 -3.01 -19.41
C ALA A 62 -17.63 -4.36 -18.70
N GLU A 63 -16.62 -5.19 -18.98
CA GLU A 63 -16.42 -6.47 -18.30
C GLU A 63 -16.20 -6.28 -16.79
N LEU A 64 -15.34 -5.35 -16.40
CA LEU A 64 -15.10 -5.04 -14.98
C LEU A 64 -16.39 -4.57 -14.31
N SER A 65 -17.18 -3.71 -14.96
CA SER A 65 -18.46 -3.26 -14.43
C SER A 65 -19.44 -4.41 -14.22
N THR A 66 -19.49 -5.41 -15.12
CA THR A 66 -20.31 -6.60 -14.94
C THR A 66 -19.92 -7.35 -13.67
N LYS A 67 -18.62 -7.60 -13.46
CA LYS A 67 -18.13 -8.29 -12.25
C LYS A 67 -18.41 -7.48 -10.99
N MET A 68 -18.17 -6.17 -11.02
CA MET A 68 -18.39 -5.30 -9.87
C MET A 68 -19.87 -5.19 -9.46
N ASN A 69 -20.80 -5.40 -10.39
CA ASN A 69 -22.25 -5.42 -10.12
C ASN A 69 -22.71 -6.68 -9.36
N GLU A 70 -21.85 -7.69 -9.21
CA GLU A 70 -22.11 -8.85 -8.34
C GLU A 70 -21.94 -8.52 -6.85
N ASN A 71 -21.20 -7.45 -6.54
CA ASN A 71 -21.00 -7.00 -5.16
C ASN A 71 -22.27 -6.36 -4.59
N ILE A 72 -22.59 -6.69 -3.33
CA ILE A 72 -23.70 -6.09 -2.59
C ILE A 72 -23.13 -5.04 -1.63
N VAL A 73 -23.38 -3.76 -1.90
CA VAL A 73 -22.97 -2.67 -1.01
C VAL A 73 -23.97 -2.53 0.12
N LEU A 74 -23.60 -3.00 1.31
CA LEU A 74 -24.41 -2.93 2.52
C LEU A 74 -24.03 -1.73 3.39
N LYS A 75 -24.97 -1.29 4.23
CA LYS A 75 -24.65 -0.44 5.38
C LYS A 75 -24.02 -1.31 6.46
N SER A 76 -22.69 -1.40 6.46
CA SER A 76 -21.96 -2.24 7.39
C SER A 76 -21.77 -1.55 8.75
N PHE A 77 -22.17 -2.23 9.81
CA PHE A 77 -21.89 -1.86 11.20
C PHE A 77 -21.00 -2.89 11.90
N VAL A 78 -20.19 -3.64 11.13
CA VAL A 78 -19.24 -4.62 11.68
C VAL A 78 -18.17 -3.92 12.54
N GLY A 79 -17.75 -2.72 12.15
CA GLY A 79 -16.71 -1.97 12.86
C GLY A 79 -15.34 -2.60 12.67
N THR A 80 -14.70 -3.05 13.75
CA THR A 80 -13.40 -3.74 13.73
C THR A 80 -12.31 -2.97 12.96
N GLY A 81 -12.22 -1.65 13.17
CA GLY A 81 -11.21 -0.77 12.55
C GLY A 81 -11.64 -0.16 11.21
N TYR A 82 -12.77 -0.58 10.64
CA TYR A 82 -13.30 -0.03 9.37
C TYR A 82 -14.69 0.55 9.58
N HIS A 83 -14.82 1.85 9.33
CA HIS A 83 -16.06 2.59 9.52
C HIS A 83 -16.39 3.38 8.25
N GLY A 84 -17.64 3.31 7.81
CA GLY A 84 -18.11 4.08 6.66
C GLY A 84 -17.94 5.58 6.90
N THR A 85 -17.42 6.30 5.90
CA THR A 85 -17.19 7.75 5.97
C THR A 85 -17.71 8.44 4.70
N LEU A 86 -18.09 9.70 4.83
CA LEU A 86 -18.45 10.53 3.68
C LEU A 86 -17.19 11.25 3.19
N VAL A 87 -16.59 10.75 2.11
CA VAL A 87 -15.47 11.43 1.47
C VAL A 87 -15.98 12.72 0.82
N PRO A 88 -15.46 13.90 1.20
CA PRO A 88 -15.90 15.16 0.57
C PRO A 88 -15.70 15.12 -0.95
N PRO A 89 -16.74 15.41 -1.76
CA PRO A 89 -16.64 15.31 -3.23
C PRO A 89 -15.51 16.14 -3.84
N VAL A 90 -15.16 17.28 -3.20
CA VAL A 90 -14.04 18.11 -3.62
C VAL A 90 -12.69 17.41 -3.47
N ILE A 91 -12.51 16.58 -2.43
CA ILE A 91 -11.29 15.79 -2.22
C ILE A 91 -11.26 14.63 -3.21
N GLN A 92 -12.37 13.90 -3.35
CA GLN A 92 -12.46 12.80 -4.31
C GLN A 92 -12.08 13.26 -5.72
N ARG A 93 -12.72 14.34 -6.19
CA ARG A 93 -12.55 14.82 -7.57
C ARG A 93 -11.17 15.43 -7.85
N ASN A 94 -10.67 16.26 -6.93
CA ASN A 94 -9.49 17.09 -7.20
C ASN A 94 -8.17 16.51 -6.68
N LEU A 95 -8.24 15.52 -5.78
CA LEU A 95 -7.08 14.80 -5.23
C LEU A 95 -7.05 13.34 -5.71
N PHE A 96 -8.05 12.54 -5.32
CA PHE A 96 -8.04 11.09 -5.55
C PHE A 96 -8.15 10.72 -7.04
N GLU A 97 -9.04 11.38 -7.78
CA GLU A 97 -9.26 11.15 -9.22
C GLU A 97 -8.33 11.98 -10.13
N ASN A 98 -7.34 12.70 -9.56
CA ASN A 98 -6.49 13.62 -10.30
C ASN A 98 -5.04 13.10 -10.46
N PRO A 99 -4.58 12.79 -11.68
CA PRO A 99 -3.25 12.24 -11.91
C PRO A 99 -2.11 13.15 -11.47
N ALA A 100 -2.32 14.47 -11.38
CA ALA A 100 -1.31 15.38 -10.86
C ALA A 100 -0.90 15.07 -9.42
N TRP A 101 -1.76 14.38 -8.65
CA TRP A 101 -1.50 14.01 -7.26
C TRP A 101 -1.02 12.57 -7.09
N TYR A 102 -1.48 11.62 -7.92
CA TYR A 102 -1.17 10.19 -7.72
C TYR A 102 -0.08 9.63 -8.64
N THR A 103 0.40 10.37 -9.65
CA THR A 103 1.44 9.87 -10.59
C THR A 103 2.87 10.12 -10.12
N ALA A 104 3.09 11.12 -9.27
CA ALA A 104 4.40 11.38 -8.68
C ALA A 104 4.73 10.32 -7.62
N TYR A 105 6.02 10.02 -7.46
CA TYR A 105 6.51 9.08 -6.45
C TYR A 105 7.03 9.80 -5.19
N THR A 106 7.75 9.06 -4.36
CA THR A 106 8.39 9.56 -3.13
C THR A 106 9.09 10.91 -3.37
N PRO A 107 8.90 11.90 -2.49
CA PRO A 107 9.47 13.24 -2.62
C PRO A 107 10.98 13.31 -2.36
N TYR A 108 11.78 12.56 -3.12
CA TYR A 108 13.25 12.60 -3.05
C TYR A 108 13.82 13.95 -3.51
N GLN A 109 13.10 14.70 -4.35
CA GLN A 109 13.46 16.04 -4.81
C GLN A 109 12.50 17.04 -4.16
N ALA A 110 12.86 17.56 -3.00
CA ALA A 110 11.95 18.32 -2.14
C ALA A 110 11.45 19.62 -2.81
N GLU A 111 12.30 20.29 -3.58
CA GLU A 111 12.06 21.59 -4.23
C GLU A 111 10.88 21.53 -5.21
N ILE A 112 10.73 20.41 -5.91
CA ILE A 112 9.64 20.17 -6.87
C ILE A 112 8.50 19.33 -6.25
N SER A 113 8.50 19.19 -4.93
CA SER A 113 7.58 18.31 -4.21
C SER A 113 6.87 18.97 -3.02
N GLN A 114 7.03 20.30 -2.87
CA GLN A 114 6.53 21.05 -1.72
C GLN A 114 5.02 20.85 -1.48
N GLY A 115 4.20 20.83 -2.54
CA GLY A 115 2.74 20.66 -2.36
C GLY A 115 2.33 19.38 -1.63
N ARG A 116 2.96 18.22 -1.92
CA ARG A 116 2.66 16.97 -1.18
C ARG A 116 3.38 16.88 0.15
N LEU A 117 4.58 17.46 0.28
CA LEU A 117 5.29 17.54 1.56
C LEU A 117 4.51 18.37 2.58
N GLU A 118 3.87 19.46 2.14
CA GLU A 118 2.99 20.28 2.98
C GLU A 118 1.75 19.50 3.44
N LEU A 119 1.10 18.73 2.56
CA LEU A 119 -0.01 17.87 2.96
C LEU A 119 0.41 16.77 3.96
N LEU A 120 1.59 16.19 3.78
CA LEU A 120 2.14 15.22 4.73
C LEU A 120 2.47 15.89 6.08
N PHE A 121 2.98 17.12 6.07
CA PHE A 121 3.18 17.90 7.29
C PHE A 121 1.85 18.16 8.00
N HIS A 122 0.79 18.56 7.29
CA HIS A 122 -0.55 18.70 7.88
C HIS A 122 -1.08 17.39 8.46
N PHE A 123 -0.83 16.24 7.81
CA PHE A 123 -1.17 14.93 8.37
C PHE A 123 -0.42 14.67 9.68
N GLN A 124 0.89 14.93 9.73
CA GLN A 124 1.69 14.78 10.94
C GLN A 124 1.20 15.69 12.08
N THR A 125 0.91 16.96 11.77
CA THR A 125 0.36 17.92 12.74
C THR A 125 -0.99 17.44 13.28
N LEU A 126 -1.91 17.03 12.40
CA LEU A 126 -3.23 16.52 12.81
C LEU A 126 -3.10 15.31 13.76
N VAL A 127 -2.26 14.33 13.41
CA VAL A 127 -2.04 13.15 14.25
C VAL A 127 -1.41 13.53 15.58
N ALA A 128 -0.42 14.42 15.59
CA ALA A 128 0.22 14.90 16.82
C ALA A 128 -0.77 15.65 17.73
N GLU A 129 -1.61 16.51 17.18
CA GLU A 129 -2.64 17.26 17.94
C GLU A 129 -3.73 16.35 18.49
N LEU A 130 -4.22 15.37 17.72
CA LEU A 130 -5.25 14.43 18.17
C LEU A 130 -4.74 13.46 19.25
N THR A 131 -3.48 13.03 19.14
CA THR A 131 -2.89 12.07 20.08
C THR A 131 -2.21 12.74 21.29
N GLY A 132 -1.91 14.04 21.20
CA GLY A 132 -1.12 14.76 22.20
C GLY A 132 0.36 14.34 22.24
N LEU A 133 0.83 13.57 21.27
CA LEU A 133 2.22 13.12 21.18
C LEU A 133 3.09 14.13 20.41
N PRO A 134 4.39 14.25 20.73
CA PRO A 134 5.22 15.31 20.16
C PRO A 134 5.60 15.11 18.68
N VAL A 135 5.50 13.89 18.15
CA VAL A 135 5.92 13.55 16.79
C VAL A 135 5.00 12.48 16.21
N ALA A 136 4.69 12.61 14.92
CA ALA A 136 4.04 11.60 14.10
C ALA A 136 4.83 11.35 12.81
N SER A 137 4.79 10.13 12.28
CA SER A 137 5.31 9.82 10.95
C SER A 137 4.34 10.27 9.84
N ALA A 138 4.79 10.23 8.60
CA ALA A 138 3.99 10.58 7.42
C ALA A 138 3.09 9.42 6.90
N SER A 139 2.61 8.56 7.81
CA SER A 139 1.83 7.30 7.64
C SER A 139 2.62 6.00 7.84
N LEU A 140 1.86 4.91 8.01
CA LEU A 140 2.25 3.50 7.90
C LEU A 140 1.20 2.77 7.03
N LEU A 141 1.35 1.47 6.81
CA LEU A 141 0.50 0.71 5.88
C LEU A 141 -0.94 0.55 6.38
N ASP A 142 -1.11 0.14 7.63
CA ASP A 142 -2.40 -0.05 8.30
C ASP A 142 -2.22 -0.03 9.83
N GLU A 143 -3.32 -0.12 10.58
CA GLU A 143 -3.31 -0.17 12.06
C GLU A 143 -2.52 -1.38 12.58
N ALA A 144 -2.77 -2.56 11.99
CA ALA A 144 -2.22 -3.83 12.45
C ALA A 144 -0.69 -3.85 12.40
N THR A 145 -0.13 -3.41 11.28
CA THR A 145 1.32 -3.24 11.10
C THR A 145 1.88 -2.09 11.93
N ALA A 146 1.12 -1.01 12.14
CA ALA A 146 1.54 0.07 13.04
C ALA A 146 1.69 -0.39 14.50
N VAL A 147 0.78 -1.23 14.99
CA VAL A 147 0.89 -1.86 16.31
C VAL A 147 2.12 -2.79 16.38
N ALA A 148 2.37 -3.57 15.33
CA ALA A 148 3.56 -4.43 15.27
C ALA A 148 4.88 -3.61 15.27
N GLU A 149 4.92 -2.47 14.58
CA GLU A 149 6.07 -1.55 14.64
C GLU A 149 6.21 -0.92 16.04
N ALA A 150 5.10 -0.57 16.70
CA ALA A 150 5.12 -0.06 18.07
C ALA A 150 5.67 -1.10 19.07
N VAL A 151 5.31 -2.39 18.92
CA VAL A 151 5.93 -3.50 19.66
C VAL A 151 7.44 -3.52 19.43
N GLY A 152 7.89 -3.45 18.18
CA GLY A 152 9.30 -3.42 17.83
C GLY A 152 10.04 -2.22 18.45
N ILE A 153 9.43 -1.04 18.47
CA ILE A 153 9.98 0.16 19.11
C ILE A 153 10.11 -0.06 20.63
N ALA A 154 9.08 -0.59 21.28
CA ALA A 154 9.08 -0.84 22.72
C ALA A 154 10.19 -1.82 23.15
N VAL A 155 10.32 -2.94 22.45
CA VAL A 155 11.36 -3.94 22.75
C VAL A 155 12.76 -3.34 22.54
N ARG A 156 12.98 -2.63 21.44
CA ARG A 156 14.27 -1.98 21.13
C ARG A 156 14.61 -0.84 22.10
N HIS A 157 13.61 -0.13 22.62
CA HIS A 157 13.81 0.86 23.69
C HIS A 157 14.47 0.21 24.92
N HIS A 158 14.09 -1.03 25.23
CA HIS A 158 14.70 -1.83 26.28
C HIS A 158 15.94 -2.63 25.84
N ARG A 159 16.51 -2.35 24.66
CA ARG A 159 17.68 -3.03 24.08
C ARG A 159 17.49 -4.54 24.00
N ASP A 160 16.27 -4.95 23.66
CA ASP A 160 15.87 -6.36 23.50
C ASP A 160 15.99 -7.20 24.79
N LYS A 161 16.09 -6.54 25.96
CA LYS A 161 16.17 -7.21 27.27
C LYS A 161 14.81 -7.54 27.89
N ARG A 162 13.74 -6.98 27.31
CA ARG A 162 12.35 -7.17 27.71
C ARG A 162 11.58 -7.55 26.47
N THR A 163 11.00 -8.75 26.45
CA THR A 163 10.35 -9.30 25.26
C THR A 163 8.86 -9.56 25.45
N LYS A 164 8.34 -9.32 26.67
CA LYS A 164 6.92 -9.46 26.97
C LYS A 164 6.16 -8.17 26.66
N ILE A 165 5.07 -8.28 25.92
CA ILE A 165 4.09 -7.24 25.64
C ILE A 165 2.77 -7.66 26.27
N VAL A 166 2.19 -6.77 27.06
CA VAL A 166 0.92 -7.03 27.73
C VAL A 166 -0.21 -6.33 26.99
N LEU A 167 -1.32 -7.02 26.77
CA LEU A 167 -2.56 -6.43 26.26
C LEU A 167 -3.48 -6.03 27.41
N ALA A 168 -3.85 -4.75 27.50
CA ALA A 168 -4.75 -4.24 28.54
C ALA A 168 -6.22 -4.62 28.28
N ASN A 169 -6.61 -4.72 27.01
CA ASN A 169 -7.96 -5.03 26.57
C ASN A 169 -7.95 -5.73 25.19
N ASP A 170 -9.13 -5.90 24.60
CA ASP A 170 -9.29 -6.61 23.34
C ASP A 170 -9.01 -5.71 22.13
N LEU A 171 -7.93 -6.03 21.43
CA LEU A 171 -7.60 -5.45 20.12
C LEU A 171 -8.50 -6.04 19.04
N HIS A 172 -8.53 -5.40 17.87
CA HIS A 172 -9.16 -6.00 16.71
C HIS A 172 -8.49 -7.33 16.34
N PRO A 173 -9.25 -8.38 15.95
CA PRO A 173 -8.69 -9.71 15.69
C PRO A 173 -7.55 -9.71 14.67
N GLN A 174 -7.68 -8.94 13.59
CA GLN A 174 -6.64 -8.81 12.56
C GLN A 174 -5.39 -8.08 13.07
N THR A 175 -5.55 -7.12 13.97
CA THR A 175 -4.43 -6.40 14.59
C THR A 175 -3.62 -7.35 15.48
N LEU A 176 -4.31 -8.19 16.25
CA LEU A 176 -3.67 -9.21 17.09
C LEU A 176 -2.94 -10.27 16.26
N ASP A 177 -3.57 -10.77 15.19
CA ASP A 177 -3.00 -11.80 14.32
C ASP A 177 -1.70 -11.33 13.62
N VAL A 178 -1.71 -10.12 13.08
CA VAL A 178 -0.51 -9.50 12.47
C VAL A 178 0.57 -9.26 13.52
N ALA A 179 0.21 -8.77 14.70
CA ALA A 179 1.17 -8.53 15.79
C ALA A 179 1.84 -9.84 16.22
N HIS A 180 1.09 -10.92 16.40
CA HIS A 180 1.64 -12.24 16.71
C HIS A 180 2.54 -12.78 15.60
N THR A 181 2.09 -12.69 14.34
CA THR A 181 2.87 -13.14 13.17
C THR A 181 4.22 -12.42 13.09
N ARG A 182 4.26 -11.13 13.44
CA ARG A 182 5.50 -10.33 13.46
C ARG A 182 6.37 -10.60 14.69
N ALA A 183 5.75 -10.97 15.81
CA ALA A 183 6.40 -11.27 17.08
C ALA A 183 7.09 -12.65 17.08
N GLU A 184 6.46 -13.67 16.48
CA GLU A 184 6.93 -15.06 16.48
C GLU A 184 8.39 -15.22 16.03
N PRO A 185 8.83 -14.73 14.85
CA PRO A 185 10.23 -14.89 14.43
C PRO A 185 11.22 -14.08 15.26
N GLN A 186 10.75 -13.11 16.05
CA GLN A 186 11.58 -12.29 16.93
C GLN A 186 11.58 -12.80 18.39
N GLY A 187 10.76 -13.79 18.72
CA GLY A 187 10.65 -14.34 20.07
C GLY A 187 9.96 -13.41 21.07
N PHE A 188 9.08 -12.51 20.62
CA PHE A 188 8.31 -11.66 21.52
C PHE A 188 7.05 -12.38 22.01
N ASP A 189 6.72 -12.24 23.28
CA ASP A 189 5.48 -12.76 23.87
C ASP A 189 4.45 -11.63 23.93
N ILE A 190 3.34 -11.78 23.21
CA ILE A 190 2.22 -10.84 23.27
C ILE A 190 1.05 -11.57 23.90
N SER A 191 0.61 -11.16 25.08
CA SER A 191 -0.50 -11.85 25.76
C SER A 191 -1.22 -10.94 26.76
N LYS A 192 -2.44 -11.33 27.14
CA LYS A 192 -3.09 -10.78 28.33
C LYS A 192 -2.40 -11.33 29.58
N GLY A 193 -2.21 -10.51 30.61
CA GLY A 193 -1.65 -10.97 31.88
C GLY A 193 -1.01 -9.86 32.71
N ASP A 194 -0.24 -10.26 33.73
CA ASP A 194 0.38 -9.32 34.66
C ASP A 194 1.59 -8.59 34.04
N ILE A 195 1.73 -7.32 34.43
CA ILE A 195 2.91 -6.50 34.16
C ILE A 195 4.03 -6.96 35.11
N THR A 196 5.18 -7.32 34.53
CA THR A 196 6.35 -7.83 35.25
C THR A 196 7.60 -7.05 34.87
N ASP A 197 8.74 -7.34 35.50
CA ASP A 197 10.02 -6.70 35.18
C ASP A 197 10.51 -6.97 33.74
N ASP A 198 9.98 -8.01 33.09
CA ASP A 198 10.25 -8.39 31.69
C ASP A 198 9.28 -7.71 30.68
N THR A 199 8.31 -6.94 31.16
CA THR A 199 7.33 -6.27 30.28
C THR A 199 7.96 -5.04 29.61
N ALA A 200 8.04 -5.06 28.28
CA ALA A 200 8.52 -3.95 27.46
C ALA A 200 7.46 -2.87 27.25
N ALA A 201 6.20 -3.26 27.04
CA ALA A 201 5.10 -2.32 26.88
C ALA A 201 3.75 -2.93 27.24
N LEU A 202 2.81 -2.03 27.51
CA LEU A 202 1.37 -2.29 27.58
C LEU A 202 0.72 -1.73 26.32
N ILE A 203 -0.09 -2.52 25.63
CA ILE A 203 -0.93 -2.07 24.50
C ILE A 203 -2.35 -1.91 25.00
N VAL A 204 -2.94 -0.76 24.69
CA VAL A 204 -4.32 -0.42 25.03
C VAL A 204 -5.02 0.01 23.74
N SER A 205 -6.11 -0.66 23.39
CA SER A 205 -7.04 -0.18 22.38
C SER A 205 -8.00 0.83 23.02
N TRP A 206 -8.30 1.93 22.35
CA TRP A 206 -9.18 2.96 22.92
C TRP A 206 -10.13 3.55 21.85
N PRO A 207 -11.42 3.16 21.82
CA PRO A 207 -12.03 2.06 22.59
C PRO A 207 -11.48 0.68 22.18
N ASP A 208 -11.83 -0.36 22.94
CA ASP A 208 -11.54 -1.74 22.56
C ASP A 208 -12.38 -2.22 21.37
N THR A 209 -12.12 -3.45 20.89
CA THR A 209 -12.81 -4.00 19.72
C THR A 209 -14.33 -4.15 19.86
N PHE A 210 -14.85 -4.09 21.09
CA PHE A 210 -16.28 -4.16 21.41
C PHE A 210 -16.88 -2.78 21.71
N GLY A 211 -16.09 -1.71 21.64
CA GLY A 211 -16.52 -0.35 21.90
C GLY A 211 -16.49 0.06 23.38
N VAL A 212 -15.76 -0.67 24.22
CA VAL A 212 -15.58 -0.35 25.64
C VAL A 212 -14.40 0.62 25.82
N TYR A 213 -14.57 1.63 26.68
CA TYR A 213 -13.54 2.59 27.07
C TYR A 213 -13.01 2.25 28.46
#